data_AF-A0A522P9F5-F1
#
_entry.id   AF-A0A522P9F5-F1
#
_cell.length_a   1.000
_cell.length_b   1.000
_cell.length_c   1.000
_cell.angle_alpha   90.00
_cell.angle_beta   90.00
_cell.angle_gamma   90.00
#
_symmetry.space_group_name_H-M   'P 1'
#
loop_
_entity.id
_entity.type
_entity.pdbx_description
1 polymer ?
#
loop_
_entity_poly.entity_id
_entity_poly.type
_entity_poly.pdbx_seq_one_letter_code
_entity_poly.pdbx_strand_id
1 'polypeptide(L)'
;MARSKSTARAEARRRYRAALSEAEATGEEASDRTTDRQDPATAGLRPPGGLRSLFSFKRPDWRGDIDAFPELLRTQRSLWVAIGAIVFGTVACIGLTRTPGQIALAGIILQLLLYVPSIPLLLAGYFAPRAAWLEGLVLGTLSLIGILAVNYLGGTTPPTLTVVGAVGLVIQWPIFGAVFGALAAWYRSWLRKSNDSARKSREERDRRKRQEAKAKGQARPQTR
;
A
#
# COMPACT_ATOMS: atom_id res chain seq x y z
N MET A 1 -39.68 -37.80 5.57
CA MET A 1 -39.22 -36.88 6.64
C MET A 1 -38.21 -35.80 6.20
N ALA A 2 -37.71 -35.78 4.95
CA ALA A 2 -36.69 -34.80 4.50
C ALA A 2 -37.24 -33.40 4.11
N ARG A 3 -38.56 -33.22 4.06
CA ARG A 3 -39.23 -31.99 3.60
C ARG A 3 -39.41 -30.92 4.69
N SER A 4 -39.30 -31.28 5.97
CA SER A 4 -39.52 -30.36 7.11
C SER A 4 -38.31 -29.47 7.43
N LYS A 5 -37.09 -29.91 7.10
CA LYS A 5 -35.87 -29.10 7.31
C LYS A 5 -35.72 -27.96 6.31
N SER A 6 -36.23 -28.10 5.09
CA SER A 6 -36.15 -27.03 4.08
C SER A 6 -37.16 -25.91 4.35
N THR A 7 -38.33 -26.23 4.90
CA THR A 7 -39.35 -25.24 5.28
C THR A 7 -38.93 -24.43 6.50
N ALA A 8 -38.33 -25.06 7.51
CA ALA A 8 -37.85 -24.36 8.71
C ALA A 8 -36.84 -23.24 8.40
N ARG A 9 -35.94 -23.46 7.44
CA ARG A 9 -34.95 -22.44 7.02
C ARG A 9 -35.57 -21.29 6.23
N ALA A 10 -36.57 -21.59 5.40
CA ALA A 10 -37.30 -20.58 4.64
C ALA A 10 -38.18 -19.72 5.57
N GLU A 11 -38.80 -20.35 6.56
CA GLU A 11 -39.65 -19.68 7.55
C GLU A 11 -38.83 -18.78 8.49
N ALA A 12 -37.65 -19.24 8.92
CA ALA A 12 -36.71 -18.42 9.71
C ALA A 12 -36.28 -17.14 8.96
N ARG A 13 -36.02 -17.24 7.65
CA ARG A 13 -35.69 -16.06 6.82
C ARG A 13 -36.87 -15.11 6.68
N ARG A 14 -38.09 -15.63 6.63
CA ARG A 14 -39.31 -14.82 6.53
C ARG A 14 -39.57 -14.05 7.82
N ARG A 15 -39.42 -14.71 8.97
CA ARG A 15 -39.55 -14.08 10.31
C ARG A 15 -38.48 -13.01 10.55
N TYR A 16 -37.23 -13.26 10.13
CA TYR A 16 -36.16 -12.27 10.27
C TYR A 16 -36.41 -11.00 9.45
N ARG A 17 -36.93 -11.14 8.22
CA ARG A 17 -37.28 -9.98 7.38
C ARG A 17 -38.46 -9.19 7.95
N ALA A 18 -39.46 -9.89 8.50
CA ALA A 18 -40.59 -9.24 9.16
C ALA A 18 -40.15 -8.45 10.40
N ALA A 19 -39.28 -9.04 11.24
CA ALA A 19 -38.74 -8.36 12.42
C ALA A 19 -37.87 -7.13 12.05
N LEU A 20 -37.12 -7.22 10.94
CA LEU A 20 -36.32 -6.09 10.46
C LEU A 20 -37.20 -4.93 9.95
N SER A 21 -38.26 -5.25 9.20
CA SER A 21 -39.22 -4.23 8.74
C SER A 21 -40.03 -3.62 9.87
N GLU A 22 -40.31 -4.38 10.93
CA GLU A 22 -41.02 -3.90 12.11
C GLU A 22 -40.13 -3.01 12.99
N ALA A 23 -38.84 -3.33 13.11
CA ALA A 23 -37.86 -2.47 13.77
C ALA A 23 -37.61 -1.16 13.00
N GLU A 24 -37.65 -1.20 11.67
CA GLU A 24 -37.49 -0.01 10.81
C GLU A 24 -38.75 0.87 10.79
N ALA A 25 -39.94 0.26 10.90
CA ALA A 25 -41.22 0.98 10.96
C ALA A 25 -41.51 1.60 12.33
N THR A 26 -41.04 0.99 13.42
CA THR A 26 -41.30 1.46 14.79
C THR A 26 -40.37 2.62 15.20
N GLY A 27 -39.34 2.95 14.40
CA GLY A 27 -38.49 4.13 14.63
C GLY A 27 -37.86 4.19 16.02
N GLU A 28 -37.65 3.03 16.65
CA GLU A 28 -37.15 2.94 18.02
C GLU A 28 -35.63 3.14 18.01
N GLU A 29 -35.22 4.40 18.23
CA GLU A 29 -33.86 4.76 18.61
C GLU A 29 -33.52 4.14 19.97
N ALA A 30 -32.99 2.92 19.96
CA ALA A 30 -32.44 2.28 21.15
C ALA A 30 -31.01 2.77 21.40
N SER A 31 -30.93 3.92 22.07
CA SER A 31 -29.77 4.36 22.85
C SER A 31 -29.47 3.35 23.97
N ASP A 32 -28.20 2.95 24.03
CA ASP A 32 -27.43 2.47 25.18
C ASP A 32 -28.13 1.61 26.24
N ARG A 33 -27.88 0.28 26.21
CA ARG A 33 -27.48 -0.50 27.39
C ARG A 33 -27.08 -1.96 27.07
N THR A 34 -25.93 -2.30 27.65
CA THR A 34 -25.56 -3.58 28.27
C THR A 34 -25.06 -4.78 27.45
N THR A 35 -23.89 -5.23 27.93
CA THR A 35 -23.38 -6.60 28.03
C THR A 35 -22.86 -7.29 26.77
N ASP A 36 -21.54 -7.27 26.71
CA ASP A 36 -20.64 -8.35 26.30
C ASP A 36 -21.29 -9.76 26.39
N ARG A 37 -21.90 -10.18 25.30
CA ARG A 37 -22.19 -11.58 25.01
C ARG A 37 -21.80 -11.82 23.57
N GLN A 38 -20.50 -12.06 23.36
CA GLN A 38 -19.99 -12.56 22.10
C GLN A 38 -20.57 -13.95 21.84
N ASP A 39 -21.67 -14.01 21.07
CA ASP A 39 -22.13 -15.26 20.47
C ASP A 39 -21.08 -15.72 19.43
N PRO A 40 -20.46 -16.89 19.60
CA PRO A 40 -19.45 -17.40 18.66
C PRO A 40 -20.02 -17.77 17.29
N ALA A 41 -21.35 -17.74 17.12
CA ALA A 41 -22.05 -18.13 15.90
C ALA A 41 -22.06 -17.05 14.80
N THR A 42 -21.79 -15.79 15.11
CA THR A 42 -21.78 -14.67 14.13
C THR A 42 -20.38 -14.18 13.76
N ALA A 43 -19.32 -14.69 14.40
CA ALA A 43 -17.93 -14.38 14.08
C ALA A 43 -17.52 -14.75 12.64
N GLY A 44 -18.28 -15.61 11.96
CA GLY A 44 -18.06 -16.03 10.57
C GLY A 44 -18.85 -15.26 9.50
N LEU A 45 -19.68 -14.28 9.87
CA LEU A 45 -20.56 -13.56 8.92
C LEU A 45 -20.08 -12.14 8.57
N ARG A 46 -18.94 -11.68 9.10
CA ARG A 46 -18.32 -10.47 8.58
C ARG A 46 -17.74 -10.78 7.19
N PRO A 47 -18.22 -10.13 6.11
CA PRO A 47 -17.64 -10.33 4.79
C PRO A 47 -16.15 -9.97 4.87
N PRO A 48 -15.24 -10.85 4.42
CA PRO A 48 -13.82 -10.54 4.39
C PRO A 48 -13.64 -9.32 3.51
N GLY A 49 -13.07 -8.27 4.11
CA GLY A 49 -12.93 -6.91 3.60
C GLY A 49 -13.08 -6.74 2.09
N GLY A 50 -14.21 -6.14 1.68
CA GLY A 50 -14.34 -5.57 0.34
C GLY A 50 -13.28 -4.49 0.08
N LEU A 51 -13.29 -3.89 -1.12
CA LEU A 51 -12.39 -2.81 -1.56
C LEU A 51 -12.17 -1.70 -0.51
N ARG A 52 -13.14 -1.48 0.40
CA ARG A 52 -13.02 -0.59 1.57
C ARG A 52 -11.88 -0.94 2.54
N SER A 53 -11.43 -2.20 2.63
CA SER A 53 -10.27 -2.60 3.46
C SER A 53 -8.91 -2.34 2.77
N LEU A 54 -8.91 -2.19 1.44
CA LEU A 54 -7.74 -1.79 0.66
C LEU A 54 -7.49 -0.28 0.80
N PHE A 55 -8.57 0.50 0.92
CA PHE A 55 -8.56 1.93 1.24
C PHE A 55 -8.81 2.23 2.72
N SER A 56 -8.58 1.26 3.62
CA SER A 56 -8.58 1.54 5.06
C SER A 56 -7.30 2.30 5.38
N PHE A 57 -7.35 3.61 5.13
CA PHE A 57 -6.33 4.56 5.51
C PHE A 57 -6.29 4.61 7.03
N LYS A 58 -5.35 3.86 7.64
CA LYS A 58 -4.88 4.25 8.98
C LYS A 58 -4.42 5.69 8.84
N ARG A 59 -4.93 6.58 9.69
CA ARG A 59 -4.49 7.98 9.71
C ARG A 59 -2.95 7.96 9.84
N PRO A 60 -2.20 8.59 8.91
CA PRO A 60 -0.76 8.69 9.03
C PRO A 60 -0.44 9.35 10.37
N ASP A 61 0.40 8.70 11.18
CA ASP A 61 0.89 9.30 12.42
C ASP A 61 2.08 10.20 12.08
N TRP A 62 1.77 11.41 11.63
CA TRP A 62 2.76 12.38 11.14
C TRP A 62 3.86 12.66 12.15
N ARG A 63 3.52 12.69 13.44
CA ARG A 63 4.48 12.97 14.51
C ARG A 63 5.40 11.79 14.75
N GLY A 64 4.81 10.60 14.93
CA GLY A 64 5.58 9.38 15.10
C GLY A 64 6.50 9.08 13.91
N ASP A 65 6.06 9.39 12.69
CA ASP A 65 6.87 9.24 11.48
C ASP A 65 8.07 10.22 11.43
N ILE A 66 7.89 11.47 11.86
CA ILE A 66 8.97 12.47 11.90
C ILE A 66 9.99 12.13 12.99
N ASP A 67 9.54 11.74 14.17
CA ASP A 67 10.41 11.39 15.31
C ASP A 67 11.24 10.13 15.01
N ALA A 68 10.65 9.19 14.29
CA ALA A 68 11.28 7.95 13.84
C ALA A 68 12.29 8.13 12.69
N PHE A 69 12.17 9.22 11.92
CA PHE A 69 12.92 9.43 10.69
C PHE A 69 14.45 9.39 10.85
N PRO A 70 15.08 10.05 11.84
CA PRO A 70 16.54 10.01 11.99
C PRO A 70 17.10 8.61 12.27
N GLU A 71 16.33 7.76 12.95
CA GLU A 71 16.71 6.36 13.19
C GLU A 71 16.59 5.52 11.91
N LEU A 72 15.56 5.78 11.09
CA LEU A 72 15.40 5.15 9.78
C LEU A 72 16.54 5.51 8.83
N LEU A 73 16.94 6.79 8.78
CA LEU A 73 18.07 7.24 7.95
C LEU A 73 19.36 6.46 8.26
N ARG A 74 19.60 6.10 9.53
CA ARG A 74 20.80 5.36 9.93
C ARG A 74 20.72 3.86 9.64
N THR A 75 19.54 3.27 9.77
CA THR A 75 19.39 1.81 9.76
C THR A 75 19.00 1.27 8.38
N GLN A 76 18.35 2.09 7.56
CA GLN A 76 17.71 1.63 6.32
C GLN A 76 18.68 1.60 5.14
N ARG A 77 19.23 0.42 4.85
CA ARG A 77 20.15 0.20 3.71
C ARG A 77 19.53 0.55 2.35
N SER A 78 18.23 0.33 2.15
CA SER A 78 17.55 0.63 0.88
C SER A 78 17.55 2.12 0.55
N LEU A 79 17.45 2.98 1.58
CA LEU A 79 17.53 4.43 1.41
C LEU A 79 18.92 4.85 0.95
N TRP A 80 19.98 4.30 1.55
CA TRP A 80 21.36 4.55 1.12
C TRP A 80 21.64 4.09 -0.30
N VAL A 81 21.07 2.95 -0.72
CA VAL A 81 21.16 2.49 -2.12
C VAL A 81 20.49 3.49 -3.06
N ALA A 82 19.31 4.01 -2.70
CA ALA A 82 18.61 5.00 -3.52
C ALA A 82 19.36 6.34 -3.59
N ILE A 83 19.90 6.82 -2.45
CA ILE A 83 20.77 8.01 -2.41
C ILE A 83 21.99 7.80 -3.29
N GLY A 84 22.67 6.66 -3.15
CA GLY A 84 23.85 6.31 -3.96
C GLY A 84 23.52 6.28 -5.45
N ALA A 85 22.37 5.76 -5.84
CA ALA A 85 21.91 5.75 -7.22
C ALA A 85 21.64 7.16 -7.78
N ILE A 86 21.04 8.06 -7.00
CA ILE A 86 20.80 9.46 -7.40
C ILE A 86 22.14 10.21 -7.55
N VAL A 87 23.06 10.04 -6.59
CA VAL A 87 24.40 10.65 -6.63
C VAL A 87 25.18 10.13 -7.84
N PHE A 88 25.19 8.81 -8.05
CA PHE A 88 25.83 8.19 -9.20
C PHE A 88 25.23 8.70 -10.52
N GLY A 89 23.90 8.74 -10.64
CA GLY A 89 23.22 9.25 -11.82
C GLY A 89 23.58 10.72 -12.10
N THR A 90 23.68 11.54 -11.05
CA THR A 90 24.06 12.96 -11.16
C THR A 90 25.48 13.11 -11.71
N VAL A 91 26.45 12.42 -11.10
CA VAL A 91 27.86 12.46 -11.52
C VAL A 91 28.03 11.89 -12.93
N ALA A 92 27.38 10.76 -13.24
CA ALA A 92 27.40 10.16 -14.56
C ALA A 92 26.84 11.11 -15.62
N CYS A 93 25.66 11.72 -15.39
CA CYS A 93 25.09 12.70 -16.31
C CYS A 93 26.04 13.88 -16.56
N ILE A 94 26.67 14.45 -15.52
CA ILE A 94 27.63 15.55 -15.68
C ILE A 94 28.83 15.13 -16.55
N GLY A 95 29.36 13.92 -16.35
CA GLY A 95 30.48 13.42 -17.16
C GLY A 95 30.09 13.13 -18.61
N LEU A 96 28.92 12.53 -18.82
CA LEU A 96 28.42 12.14 -20.13
C LEU A 96 28.00 13.34 -20.98
N THR A 97 27.43 14.40 -20.39
CA THR A 97 27.08 15.62 -21.16
C THR A 97 28.30 16.36 -21.69
N ARG A 98 29.47 16.17 -21.05
CA ARG A 98 30.75 16.73 -21.52
C ARG A 98 31.42 15.89 -22.59
N THR A 99 30.95 14.66 -22.83
CA THR A 99 31.54 13.75 -23.79
C THR A 99 30.76 13.79 -25.11
N PRO A 100 31.39 14.14 -26.24
CA PRO A 100 30.69 14.22 -27.52
C PRO A 100 30.12 12.85 -27.91
N GLY A 101 28.87 12.85 -28.39
CA GLY A 101 28.15 11.63 -28.81
C GLY A 101 27.43 10.86 -27.70
N GLN A 102 27.56 11.25 -26.42
CA GLN A 102 26.95 10.53 -25.29
C GLN A 102 25.70 11.20 -24.69
N ILE A 103 25.19 12.25 -25.34
CA ILE A 103 24.02 13.02 -24.87
C ILE A 103 22.77 12.14 -24.73
N ALA A 104 22.56 11.19 -25.65
CA ALA A 104 21.44 10.26 -25.59
C ALA A 104 21.49 9.36 -24.34
N LEU A 105 22.68 8.85 -24.00
CA LEU A 105 22.88 8.03 -22.80
C LEU A 105 22.69 8.86 -21.53
N ALA A 106 23.19 10.10 -21.51
CA ALA A 106 22.97 11.04 -20.41
C ALA A 106 21.47 11.32 -20.20
N GLY A 107 20.69 11.47 -21.28
CA GLY A 107 19.24 11.64 -21.23
C GLY A 107 18.52 10.43 -20.64
N ILE A 108 18.92 9.20 -21.01
CA ILE A 108 18.35 7.96 -20.45
C ILE A 108 18.63 7.86 -18.94
N ILE A 109 19.87 8.12 -18.52
CA ILE A 109 20.26 8.09 -17.11
C ILE A 109 19.50 9.16 -16.33
N LEU A 110 19.39 10.37 -16.87
CA LEU A 110 18.63 11.46 -16.26
C LEU A 110 17.16 11.07 -16.08
N GLN A 111 16.54 10.48 -17.11
CA GLN A 111 15.13 10.07 -17.05
C GLN A 111 14.88 8.95 -16.04
N LEU A 112 15.78 7.98 -15.90
CA LEU A 112 15.58 6.80 -15.06
C LEU A 112 15.96 7.03 -13.59
N LEU A 113 17.04 7.78 -13.34
CA LEU A 113 17.63 7.92 -12.01
C LEU A 113 17.25 9.23 -11.33
N LEU A 114 17.02 10.29 -12.10
CA LEU A 114 16.78 11.63 -11.55
C LEU A 114 15.35 12.13 -11.80
N TYR A 115 14.76 11.86 -12.96
CA TYR A 115 13.43 12.39 -13.27
C TYR A 115 12.31 11.67 -12.53
N VAL A 116 11.45 12.41 -11.83
CA VAL A 116 10.34 11.82 -11.08
C VAL A 116 9.23 11.38 -12.07
N PRO A 117 8.75 10.11 -12.02
CA PRO A 117 9.07 9.06 -11.04
C PRO A 117 10.37 8.32 -11.35
N SER A 118 11.37 8.45 -10.48
CA SER A 118 12.67 7.80 -10.67
C SER A 118 12.69 6.41 -10.03
N ILE A 119 13.48 5.49 -10.61
CA ILE A 119 13.63 4.13 -10.07
C ILE A 119 14.11 4.14 -8.61
N PRO A 120 15.12 4.96 -8.22
CA PRO A 120 15.57 5.01 -6.83
C PRO A 120 14.47 5.43 -5.86
N LEU A 121 13.63 6.40 -6.26
CA LEU A 121 12.51 6.90 -5.48
C LEU A 121 11.47 5.79 -5.24
N LEU A 122 11.11 5.06 -6.29
CA LEU A 122 10.16 3.94 -6.21
C LEU A 122 10.71 2.79 -5.38
N LEU A 123 12.00 2.47 -5.54
CA LEU A 123 12.64 1.38 -4.80
C LEU A 123 12.69 1.69 -3.30
N ALA A 124 13.12 2.90 -2.92
CA ALA A 124 13.16 3.32 -1.53
C ALA A 124 11.76 3.30 -0.91
N GLY A 125 10.78 3.94 -1.55
CA GLY A 125 9.39 3.96 -1.08
C GLY A 125 8.77 2.57 -0.98
N TYR A 126 9.14 1.63 -1.87
CA TYR A 126 8.70 0.24 -1.77
C TYR A 126 9.26 -0.45 -0.53
N PHE A 127 10.54 -0.27 -0.21
CA PHE A 127 11.17 -0.94 0.93
C PHE A 127 10.90 -0.27 2.29
N ALA A 128 10.44 0.98 2.29
CA ALA A 128 10.11 1.75 3.49
C ALA A 128 9.16 0.98 4.45
N PRO A 129 9.55 0.76 5.72
CA PRO A 129 8.72 0.08 6.71
C PRO A 129 7.65 1.00 7.33
N ARG A 130 7.94 2.31 7.45
CA ARG A 130 7.08 3.40 7.94
C ARG A 130 7.49 4.71 7.25
N ALA A 131 6.63 5.73 7.21
CA ALA A 131 6.97 7.06 6.67
C ALA A 131 7.45 7.14 5.20
N ALA A 132 6.92 6.31 4.29
CA ALA A 132 7.35 6.30 2.88
C ALA A 132 7.16 7.65 2.13
N TRP A 133 6.26 8.49 2.62
CA TRP A 133 6.07 9.85 2.11
C TRP A 133 7.26 10.77 2.44
N LEU A 134 7.89 10.59 3.61
CA LEU A 134 9.09 11.33 4.04
C LEU A 134 10.31 10.91 3.23
N GLU A 135 10.49 9.61 3.02
CA GLU A 135 11.55 9.10 2.14
C GLU A 135 11.38 9.62 0.71
N GLY A 136 10.16 9.59 0.20
CA GLY A 136 9.82 10.16 -1.10
C GLY A 136 10.14 11.66 -1.18
N LEU A 137 9.80 12.43 -0.14
CA LEU A 137 10.08 13.86 -0.07
C LEU A 137 11.58 14.13 -0.12
N VAL A 138 12.36 13.43 0.71
CA VAL A 138 13.81 13.61 0.79
C VAL A 138 14.49 13.21 -0.52
N LEU A 139 14.13 12.07 -1.10
CA LEU A 139 14.71 11.62 -2.36
C LEU A 139 14.26 12.49 -3.54
N GLY A 140 13.01 12.96 -3.57
CA GLY A 140 12.54 13.91 -4.58
C GLY A 140 13.29 15.24 -4.52
N THR A 141 13.59 15.71 -3.30
CA THR A 141 14.39 16.92 -3.07
C THR A 141 15.84 16.69 -3.52
N LEU A 142 16.42 15.54 -3.19
CA LEU A 142 17.77 15.17 -3.63
C LEU A 142 17.86 15.06 -5.16
N SER A 143 16.82 14.51 -5.80
CA SER A 143 16.71 14.42 -7.26
C SER A 143 16.67 15.79 -7.93
N LEU A 144 15.91 16.73 -7.36
CA LEU A 144 15.88 18.12 -7.81
C LEU A 144 17.28 18.75 -7.74
N ILE A 145 17.99 18.58 -6.62
CA ILE A 145 19.36 19.07 -6.46
C ILE A 145 20.28 18.45 -7.53
N GLY A 146 20.17 17.15 -7.77
CA GLY A 146 20.92 16.46 -8.81
C GLY A 146 20.66 17.03 -10.21
N ILE A 147 19.41 17.30 -10.55
CA ILE A 147 19.05 17.88 -11.87
C ILE A 147 19.57 19.30 -12.01
N LEU A 148 19.43 20.12 -10.98
CA LEU A 148 20.01 21.46 -10.98
C LEU A 148 21.52 21.37 -11.17
N ALA A 149 22.20 20.48 -10.45
CA ALA A 149 23.64 20.25 -10.61
C ALA A 149 24.02 19.80 -12.03
N VAL A 150 23.28 18.87 -12.64
CA VAL A 150 23.51 18.47 -14.05
C VAL A 150 23.34 19.66 -14.98
N ASN A 151 22.31 20.50 -14.78
CA ASN A 151 22.10 21.66 -15.64
C ASN A 151 23.21 22.70 -15.50
N TYR A 152 23.59 23.07 -14.27
CA TYR A 152 24.62 24.08 -14.01
C TYR A 152 26.03 23.60 -14.34
N LEU A 153 26.39 22.36 -13.99
CA LEU A 153 27.76 21.84 -14.11
C LEU A 153 27.97 21.06 -15.42
N GLY A 154 26.93 20.47 -15.98
CA GLY A 154 26.98 19.69 -17.21
C GLY A 154 26.95 20.53 -18.49
N GLY A 155 26.74 21.85 -18.37
CA GLY A 155 26.78 22.79 -19.49
C GLY A 155 25.55 22.76 -20.39
N THR A 156 24.49 22.07 -19.99
CA THR A 156 23.19 22.19 -20.66
C THR A 156 22.60 23.54 -20.25
N THR A 157 22.54 24.49 -21.17
CA THR A 157 21.96 25.82 -20.92
C THR A 157 20.62 25.66 -20.20
N PRO A 158 20.48 26.16 -18.96
CA PRO A 158 19.20 26.08 -18.30
C PRO A 158 18.19 26.86 -19.16
N PRO A 159 16.94 26.37 -19.32
CA PRO A 159 15.90 27.25 -19.82
C PRO A 159 15.90 28.48 -18.91
N THR A 160 15.72 29.68 -19.47
CA THR A 160 15.62 30.91 -18.70
C THR A 160 14.45 30.75 -17.72
N LEU A 161 14.75 30.27 -16.52
CA LEU A 161 13.75 29.95 -15.52
C LEU A 161 13.29 31.28 -14.97
N THR A 162 12.06 31.65 -15.31
CA THR A 162 11.38 32.73 -14.62
C THR A 162 11.32 32.38 -13.13
N VAL A 163 11.30 33.40 -12.26
CA VAL A 163 11.16 33.19 -10.81
C VAL A 163 9.96 32.29 -10.50
N VAL A 164 8.86 32.46 -11.23
CA VAL A 164 7.66 31.62 -11.13
C VAL A 164 7.95 30.17 -11.52
N GLY A 165 8.67 29.92 -12.62
CA GLY A 165 9.06 28.57 -13.04
C GLY A 165 10.00 27.88 -12.05
N ALA A 166 10.97 28.61 -11.49
CA ALA A 166 11.88 28.09 -10.47
C ALA A 166 11.15 27.74 -9.17
N VAL A 167 10.27 28.62 -8.68
CA VAL A 167 9.44 28.37 -7.50
C VAL A 167 8.53 27.16 -7.74
N GLY A 168 7.93 27.07 -8.93
CA GLY A 168 7.12 25.92 -9.35
C GLY A 168 7.91 24.61 -9.26
N LEU A 169 9.11 24.56 -9.84
CA LEU A 169 10.01 23.40 -9.79
C LEU A 169 10.37 23.00 -8.35
N VAL A 170 10.77 23.97 -7.52
CA VAL A 170 11.20 23.72 -6.13
C VAL A 170 10.06 23.17 -5.27
N ILE A 171 8.82 23.59 -5.51
CA ILE A 171 7.64 23.11 -4.77
C ILE A 171 7.18 21.75 -5.33
N GLN A 172 7.08 21.65 -6.65
CA GLN A 172 6.50 20.52 -7.36
C GLN A 172 7.31 19.22 -7.17
N TRP A 173 8.63 19.32 -7.18
CA TRP A 173 9.52 18.15 -7.13
C TRP A 173 9.49 17.38 -5.81
N PRO A 174 9.64 18.03 -4.64
CA PRO A 174 9.47 17.36 -3.34
C PRO A 174 8.07 16.79 -3.16
N ILE A 175 7.03 17.49 -3.63
CA ILE A 175 5.64 17.02 -3.55
C ILE A 175 5.48 15.74 -4.38
N PHE A 176 5.91 15.73 -5.64
CA PHE A 176 5.85 14.50 -6.44
C PHE A 176 6.70 13.39 -5.84
N GLY A 177 7.88 13.72 -5.31
CA GLY A 177 8.69 12.79 -4.52
C GLY A 177 7.89 12.10 -3.42
N ALA A 178 7.24 12.90 -2.57
CA ALA A 178 6.43 12.42 -1.46
C ALA A 178 5.24 11.56 -1.93
N VAL A 179 4.53 12.01 -2.97
CA VAL A 179 3.37 11.30 -3.55
C VAL A 179 3.79 9.94 -4.12
N PHE A 180 4.85 9.89 -4.91
CA PHE A 180 5.32 8.63 -5.52
C PHE A 180 5.94 7.68 -4.48
N GLY A 181 6.63 8.20 -3.46
CA GLY A 181 7.10 7.41 -2.33
C GLY A 181 5.94 6.77 -1.55
N ALA A 182 4.89 7.55 -1.27
CA ALA A 182 3.68 7.05 -0.63
C ALA A 182 2.96 6.00 -1.50
N LEU A 183 2.88 6.23 -2.82
CA LEU A 183 2.25 5.32 -3.77
C LEU A 183 2.99 3.97 -3.85
N ALA A 184 4.33 3.98 -3.80
CA ALA A 184 5.13 2.76 -3.80
C ALA A 184 4.89 1.90 -2.54
N ALA A 185 4.81 2.52 -1.36
CA ALA A 185 4.47 1.81 -0.13
C ALA A 185 3.04 1.28 -0.12
N TRP A 186 2.10 2.05 -0.67
CA TRP A 186 0.73 1.60 -0.86
C TRP A 186 0.67 0.36 -1.77
N TYR A 187 1.39 0.38 -2.90
CA TYR A 187 1.45 -0.74 -3.83
C TYR A 187 1.98 -2.02 -3.17
N ARG A 188 3.03 -1.92 -2.34
CA ARG A 188 3.54 -3.06 -1.55
C ARG A 188 2.50 -3.60 -0.57
N SER A 189 1.84 -2.72 0.17
CA SER A 189 0.80 -3.10 1.14
C SER A 189 -0.39 -3.78 0.46
N TRP A 190 -0.80 -3.26 -0.70
CA TRP A 190 -1.83 -3.85 -1.53
C TRP A 190 -1.45 -5.24 -2.03
N LEU A 191 -0.25 -5.44 -2.59
CA LEU A 191 0.23 -6.74 -3.03
C LEU A 191 0.29 -7.77 -1.89
N ARG A 192 0.77 -7.36 -0.71
CA ARG A 192 0.80 -8.21 0.49
C ARG A 192 -0.60 -8.64 0.90
N LYS A 193 -1.54 -7.70 1.00
CA LYS A 193 -2.94 -8.01 1.35
C LYS A 193 -3.60 -8.94 0.33
N SER A 194 -3.35 -8.73 -0.96
CA SER A 194 -3.88 -9.59 -2.04
C SER A 194 -3.34 -11.02 -1.94
N ASN A 195 -2.05 -11.19 -1.69
CA ASN A 195 -1.43 -12.51 -1.52
C ASN A 195 -1.84 -13.19 -0.21
N ASP A 196 -1.96 -12.43 0.89
CA ASP A 196 -2.37 -12.95 2.19
C ASP A 196 -3.82 -13.46 2.17
N SER A 197 -4.71 -12.76 1.46
CA SER A 197 -6.09 -13.21 1.24
C SER A 197 -6.14 -14.53 0.47
N ALA A 198 -5.35 -14.65 -0.61
CA ALA A 198 -5.26 -15.88 -1.39
C ALA A 198 -4.69 -17.04 -0.57
N ARG A 199 -3.69 -16.78 0.27
CA ARG A 199 -3.08 -17.78 1.15
C ARG A 199 -4.04 -18.26 2.24
N LYS A 200 -4.74 -17.34 2.92
CA LYS A 200 -5.77 -17.68 3.93
C LYS A 200 -6.89 -18.53 3.33
N SER A 201 -7.35 -18.20 2.11
CA SER A 201 -8.38 -18.97 1.42
C SER A 201 -7.93 -20.42 1.13
N ARG A 202 -6.65 -20.63 0.78
CA ARG A 202 -6.09 -21.98 0.58
C ARG A 202 -6.01 -22.75 1.90
N GLU A 203 -5.51 -22.13 2.96
CA GLU A 203 -5.42 -22.74 4.29
C GLU A 203 -6.80 -23.15 4.83
N GLU A 204 -7.84 -22.33 4.63
CA GLU A 204 -9.23 -22.66 4.99
C GLU A 204 -9.80 -23.83 4.18
N ARG A 205 -9.53 -23.87 2.87
CA ARG A 205 -9.94 -25.01 2.01
C ARG A 205 -9.26 -26.30 2.45
N ASP A 206 -7.98 -26.26 2.80
CA ASP A 206 -7.25 -27.44 3.26
C ASP A 206 -7.71 -27.90 4.65
N ARG A 207 -8.02 -26.95 5.56
CA ARG A 207 -8.65 -27.27 6.84
C ARG A 207 -10.02 -27.94 6.65
N ARG A 208 -10.86 -27.42 5.75
CA ARG A 208 -12.16 -28.05 5.42
C ARG A 208 -11.99 -29.45 4.86
N LYS A 209 -11.08 -29.65 3.90
CA LYS A 209 -10.77 -30.98 3.34
C LYS A 209 -10.30 -31.97 4.42
N ARG A 210 -9.45 -31.53 5.35
CA ARG A 210 -8.99 -32.36 6.48
C ARG A 210 -10.13 -32.70 7.43
N GLN A 211 -11.04 -31.77 7.71
CA GLN A 211 -12.23 -32.02 8.54
C GLN A 211 -13.19 -33.00 7.85
N GLU A 212 -13.43 -32.84 6.55
CA GLU A 212 -14.26 -33.76 5.76
C GLU A 212 -13.65 -35.16 5.69
N ALA A 213 -12.33 -35.28 5.54
CA ALA A 213 -11.62 -36.56 5.55
C ALA A 213 -11.74 -37.28 6.91
N LYS A 214 -11.60 -36.54 8.02
CA LYS A 214 -11.80 -37.09 9.38
C LYS A 214 -13.24 -37.55 9.62
N ALA A 215 -14.22 -36.76 9.19
CA ALA A 215 -15.64 -37.11 9.29
C ALA A 215 -16.00 -38.35 8.47
N LYS A 216 -15.45 -38.48 7.25
CA LYS A 216 -15.63 -39.68 6.40
C LYS A 216 -14.90 -40.91 6.96
N GLY A 217 -13.74 -40.72 7.59
CA GLY A 217 -12.99 -41.81 8.25
C GLY A 217 -13.71 -42.38 9.47
N GLN A 218 -14.40 -41.54 10.25
CA GLN A 218 -15.22 -41.99 11.39
C GLN A 218 -16.56 -42.62 10.96
N ALA A 219 -17.09 -42.26 9.79
CA ALA A 219 -18.37 -42.76 9.28
C ALA A 219 -18.28 -44.14 8.60
N ARG A 220 -17.08 -44.74 8.48
CA ARG A 220 -16.91 -46.09 7.93
C ARG A 220 -17.02 -47.08 9.10
N PRO A 221 -18.17 -47.75 9.32
CA PRO A 221 -18.31 -48.69 10.41
C PRO A 221 -17.38 -49.87 10.12
N GLN A 222 -16.63 -50.31 11.12
CA GLN A 222 -15.95 -51.60 11.05
C GLN A 222 -17.04 -52.67 11.05
N THR A 223 -17.51 -53.04 9.86
CA THR A 223 -18.23 -54.30 9.66
C THR A 223 -17.22 -55.40 9.93
N ARG A 224 -17.29 -55.93 11.15
CA ARG A 224 -16.61 -57.14 11.58
C ARG A 224 -17.67 -58.19 11.81
#